data_AF-L7JV52-F1
#
_entry.id   AF-L7JV52-F1
#
_cell.length_a   1.000
_cell.length_b   1.000
_cell.length_c   1.000
_cell.angle_alpha   90.00
_cell.angle_beta   90.00
_cell.angle_gamma   90.00
#
_symmetry.space_group_name_H-M   'P 1'
#
loop_
_entity.id
_entity.type
_entity.pdbx_description
1 polymer ?
#
loop_
_entity_poly.entity_id
_entity_poly.type
_entity_poly.pdbx_seq_one_letter_code
_entity_poly.pdbx_strand_id
1 'polypeptide(L)'
;MLLLIYILLSYQATTLGNTQPNLPRRDIMTKVVRFHFYISPYARARYINENRKVEDLVQFVAAELERALNLYLEKSDRPVNITFVPIFVREIPPEIELDKCDTNMLELATTLNNFNLETSDTSIIAVLSCDSRPYEGVFITRGQEVPYITHSLSSQCTTRTLIFLEIEEHKFLAALSTAMIRAAGVDVLNPLLFEEVINGDAGVRYDIRVNNETMDKIKENMCFYNH
;
A
#
# COMPACT_ATOMS: atom_id res chain seq x y z
N MET A 1 -36.55 39.77 60.26
CA MET A 1 -35.42 40.02 59.34
C MET A 1 -34.68 38.70 59.08
N LEU A 2 -35.31 37.74 58.38
CA LEU A 2 -34.73 36.40 58.14
C LEU A 2 -35.40 35.66 56.95
N LEU A 3 -36.14 36.36 56.09
CA LEU A 3 -36.93 35.73 55.01
C LEU A 3 -36.60 36.26 53.60
N LEU A 4 -35.52 37.03 53.46
CA LEU A 4 -35.12 37.65 52.19
C LEU A 4 -33.83 37.07 51.58
N ILE A 5 -33.21 36.07 52.22
CA ILE A 5 -31.92 35.50 51.77
C ILE A 5 -32.11 34.23 50.92
N TYR A 6 -33.27 33.57 50.95
CA TYR A 6 -33.45 32.30 50.24
C TYR A 6 -33.82 32.40 48.75
N ILE A 7 -34.19 33.58 48.24
CA ILE A 7 -34.62 33.75 46.84
C ILE A 7 -33.44 34.03 45.88
N LEU A 8 -32.26 34.39 46.41
CA LEU A 8 -31.07 34.65 45.58
C LEU A 8 -30.18 33.42 45.32
N LEU A 9 -30.47 32.27 45.93
CA LEU A 9 -29.69 31.03 45.75
C LEU A 9 -30.32 30.01 44.78
N SER A 10 -31.56 30.23 44.33
CA SER A 10 -32.24 29.34 43.36
C SER A 10 -32.20 29.86 41.91
N TYR A 11 -31.63 31.06 41.68
CA TYR A 11 -31.41 31.63 40.35
C TYR A 11 -30.01 31.37 39.77
N GLN A 12 -29.34 30.31 40.23
CA GLN A 12 -28.27 29.65 39.47
C GLN A 12 -28.71 28.24 39.08
N ALA A 13 -29.95 28.12 38.64
CA ALA A 13 -30.29 27.11 37.66
C ALA A 13 -29.57 27.47 36.35
N THR A 14 -28.86 26.48 35.81
CA THR A 14 -28.81 26.18 34.38
C THR A 14 -28.18 27.24 33.47
N THR A 15 -26.85 27.28 33.41
CA THR A 15 -26.08 27.50 32.16
C THR A 15 -24.59 27.14 32.35
N LEU A 16 -24.29 25.97 32.92
CA LEU A 16 -23.04 25.29 32.52
C LEU A 16 -23.36 24.56 31.22
N GLY A 17 -23.51 25.38 30.18
CA GLY A 17 -23.45 24.92 28.80
C GLY A 17 -22.15 24.16 28.68
N ASN A 18 -22.28 22.91 28.29
CA ASN A 18 -21.22 22.00 27.94
C ASN A 18 -20.49 22.59 26.72
N THR A 19 -19.65 23.59 26.93
CA THR A 19 -18.65 24.01 25.95
C THR A 19 -17.54 22.97 26.03
N GLN A 20 -17.85 21.74 25.58
CA GLN A 20 -16.83 21.00 24.87
C GLN A 20 -16.32 21.98 23.81
N PRO A 21 -15.02 22.32 23.79
CA PRO A 21 -14.48 23.01 22.63
C PRO A 21 -14.89 22.14 21.45
N ASN A 22 -15.70 22.69 20.54
CA ASN A 22 -15.84 22.14 19.20
C ASN A 22 -14.44 22.20 18.62
N LEU A 23 -13.62 21.18 18.93
CA LEU A 23 -12.40 20.90 18.24
C LEU A 23 -12.82 20.86 16.78
N PRO A 24 -12.23 21.72 15.93
CA PRO A 24 -12.57 21.71 14.51
C PRO A 24 -12.44 20.26 14.07
N ARG A 25 -13.53 19.72 13.49
CA ARG A 25 -13.54 18.38 12.93
C ARG A 25 -12.34 18.35 11.98
N ARG A 26 -11.29 17.63 12.33
CA ARG A 26 -10.11 17.52 11.47
C ARG A 26 -10.62 16.84 10.21
N ASP A 27 -10.69 17.59 9.11
CA ASP A 27 -11.09 17.02 7.83
C ASP A 27 -10.09 15.92 7.49
N ILE A 28 -10.55 14.67 7.46
CA ILE A 28 -9.74 13.53 7.09
C ILE A 28 -9.60 13.58 5.57
N MET A 29 -8.36 13.72 5.10
CA MET A 29 -8.08 13.70 3.66
C MET A 29 -7.95 12.26 3.18
N THR A 30 -8.58 11.91 2.07
CA THR A 30 -8.43 10.58 1.46
C THR A 30 -7.50 10.65 0.25
N LYS A 31 -6.40 9.89 0.29
CA LYS A 31 -5.51 9.66 -0.83
C LYS A 31 -5.94 8.41 -1.60
N VAL A 32 -6.18 8.58 -2.89
CA VAL A 32 -6.47 7.48 -3.80
C VAL A 32 -5.20 7.13 -4.58
N VAL A 33 -4.67 5.94 -4.34
CA VAL A 33 -3.50 5.38 -5.04
C VAL A 33 -4.01 4.48 -6.16
N ARG A 34 -3.99 5.01 -7.39
CA ARG A 34 -4.36 4.25 -8.60
C ARG A 34 -3.11 3.58 -9.18
N PHE A 35 -3.26 2.33 -9.61
CA PHE A 35 -2.19 1.65 -10.33
C PHE A 35 -2.75 0.68 -11.38
N HIS A 36 -2.07 0.60 -12.52
CA HIS A 36 -2.30 -0.47 -13.48
C HIS A 36 -1.66 -1.76 -12.95
N PHE A 37 -2.43 -2.84 -12.97
CA PHE A 37 -1.95 -4.17 -12.61
C PHE A 37 -1.84 -5.02 -13.86
N TYR A 38 -0.60 -5.40 -14.20
CA TYR A 38 -0.29 -6.34 -15.26
C TYR A 38 0.16 -7.66 -14.65
N ILE A 39 -0.18 -8.75 -15.32
CA ILE A 39 0.30 -10.08 -14.97
C ILE A 39 0.57 -10.85 -16.24
N SER A 40 1.72 -11.52 -16.28
CA SER A 40 2.06 -12.38 -17.40
C SER A 40 0.97 -13.45 -17.64
N PRO A 41 0.67 -13.82 -18.90
CA PRO A 41 -0.28 -14.89 -19.20
C PRO A 41 0.05 -16.21 -18.49
N TYR A 42 1.35 -16.54 -18.40
CA TYR A 42 1.81 -17.72 -17.67
C TYR A 42 1.50 -17.62 -16.17
N ALA A 43 1.86 -16.52 -15.52
CA ALA A 43 1.59 -16.30 -14.09
C ALA A 43 0.09 -16.36 -13.79
N ARG A 44 -0.74 -15.73 -14.62
CA ARG A 44 -2.21 -15.78 -14.52
C ARG A 44 -2.72 -17.22 -14.58
N ALA A 45 -2.23 -18.02 -15.53
CA ALA A 45 -2.61 -19.43 -15.66
C ALA A 45 -2.20 -20.25 -14.43
N ARG A 46 -1.03 -19.96 -13.83
CA ARG A 46 -0.58 -20.61 -12.59
C ARG A 46 -1.55 -20.38 -11.43
N TYR A 47 -2.02 -19.15 -11.20
CA TYR A 47 -3.03 -18.88 -10.16
C TYR A 47 -4.35 -19.61 -10.42
N ILE A 48 -4.83 -19.61 -11.67
CA ILE A 48 -6.07 -20.29 -12.05
C ILE A 48 -5.98 -21.79 -11.75
N ASN A 49 -4.83 -22.42 -12.03
CA ASN A 49 -4.61 -23.85 -11.75
C ASN A 49 -4.65 -24.19 -10.25
N GLU A 50 -4.43 -23.20 -9.38
CA GLU A 50 -4.58 -23.34 -7.92
C GLU A 50 -5.98 -22.94 -7.42
N ASN A 51 -6.95 -22.79 -8.34
CA ASN A 51 -8.30 -22.30 -8.06
C ASN A 51 -8.32 -20.90 -7.41
N ARG A 52 -7.34 -20.06 -7.74
CA ARG A 52 -7.23 -18.68 -7.25
C ARG A 52 -7.44 -17.70 -8.39
N LYS A 53 -8.18 -16.62 -8.14
CA LYS A 53 -8.29 -15.47 -9.04
C LYS A 53 -7.35 -14.38 -8.55
N VAL A 54 -6.36 -14.02 -9.36
CA VAL A 54 -5.36 -13.01 -8.99
C VAL A 54 -6.00 -11.66 -8.68
N GLU A 55 -7.06 -11.28 -9.40
CA GLU A 55 -7.78 -10.03 -9.14
C GLU A 55 -8.40 -9.99 -7.74
N ASP A 56 -8.99 -11.10 -7.29
CA ASP A 56 -9.57 -11.22 -5.95
C ASP A 56 -8.48 -11.15 -4.88
N LEU A 57 -7.33 -11.79 -5.13
CA LEU A 57 -6.15 -11.69 -4.25
C LEU A 57 -5.63 -10.26 -4.17
N VAL A 58 -5.51 -9.55 -5.30
CA VAL A 58 -5.04 -8.15 -5.32
C VAL A 58 -5.98 -7.25 -4.52
N GLN A 59 -7.29 -7.42 -4.66
CA GLN A 59 -8.28 -6.67 -3.88
C GLN A 59 -8.20 -6.99 -2.39
N PHE A 60 -8.00 -8.27 -2.03
CA PHE A 60 -7.79 -8.67 -0.64
C PHE A 60 -6.56 -8.00 -0.03
N VAL A 61 -5.41 -8.03 -0.74
CA VAL A 61 -4.18 -7.37 -0.29
C VAL A 61 -4.38 -5.87 -0.12
N ALA A 62 -5.06 -5.22 -1.08
CA ALA A 62 -5.39 -3.80 -0.98
C ALA A 62 -6.19 -3.50 0.29
N ALA A 63 -7.27 -4.24 0.55
CA ALA A 63 -8.11 -4.03 1.72
C ALA A 63 -7.37 -4.25 3.05
N GLU A 64 -6.56 -5.30 3.16
CA GLU A 64 -5.78 -5.54 4.38
C GLU A 64 -4.70 -4.47 4.60
N LEU A 65 -4.06 -4.00 3.54
CA LEU A 65 -3.08 -2.92 3.63
C LEU A 65 -3.73 -1.57 3.97
N GLU A 66 -4.88 -1.23 3.39
CA GLU A 66 -5.68 -0.05 3.77
C GLU A 66 -6.05 -0.08 5.24
N ARG A 67 -6.56 -1.22 5.72
CA ARG A 67 -6.90 -1.43 7.12
C ARG A 67 -5.69 -1.20 8.01
N ALA A 68 -4.54 -1.79 7.66
CA ALA A 68 -3.31 -1.64 8.42
C ALA A 68 -2.83 -0.18 8.46
N LEU A 69 -2.81 0.53 7.32
CA LEU A 69 -2.34 1.90 7.22
C LEU A 69 -3.27 2.90 7.93
N ASN A 70 -4.58 2.83 7.65
CA ASN A 70 -5.55 3.83 8.10
C ASN A 70 -5.70 3.82 9.63
N LEU A 71 -5.54 2.67 10.28
CA LEU A 71 -5.53 2.57 11.76
C LEU A 71 -4.48 3.47 12.43
N TYR A 72 -3.35 3.73 11.75
CA TYR A 72 -2.28 4.61 12.23
C TYR A 72 -2.42 6.04 11.69
N LEU A 73 -2.74 6.20 10.41
CA LEU A 73 -2.79 7.50 9.75
C LEU A 73 -3.93 8.38 10.26
N GLU A 74 -5.09 7.80 10.60
CA GLU A 74 -6.24 8.51 11.19
C GLU A 74 -5.92 9.14 12.56
N LYS A 75 -4.99 8.53 13.31
CA LYS A 75 -4.57 8.98 14.65
C LYS A 75 -3.43 9.99 14.62
N SER A 76 -2.92 10.33 13.43
CA SER A 76 -1.77 11.23 13.29
C SER A 76 -2.16 12.71 13.44
N ASP A 77 -1.16 13.58 13.53
CA ASP A 77 -1.36 15.03 13.61
C ASP A 77 -2.10 15.61 12.40
N ARG A 78 -1.99 14.94 11.25
CA ARG A 78 -2.70 15.24 9.99
C ARG A 78 -3.45 13.99 9.54
N PRO A 79 -4.69 13.77 10.01
CA PRO A 79 -5.46 12.56 9.69
C PRO A 79 -5.62 12.36 8.19
N VAL A 80 -5.26 11.16 7.74
CA VAL A 80 -5.28 10.77 6.34
C VAL A 80 -5.80 9.35 6.22
N ASN A 81 -6.61 9.10 5.19
CA ASN A 81 -6.97 7.76 4.75
C ASN A 81 -6.30 7.48 3.40
N ILE A 82 -5.89 6.24 3.20
CA ILE A 82 -5.38 5.72 1.94
C ILE A 82 -6.38 4.71 1.40
N THR A 83 -6.61 4.77 0.09
CA THR A 83 -7.37 3.78 -0.67
C THR A 83 -6.58 3.39 -1.91
N PHE A 84 -6.40 2.09 -2.13
CA PHE A 84 -5.73 1.52 -3.29
C PHE A 84 -6.78 1.09 -4.32
N VAL A 85 -6.63 1.56 -5.55
CA VAL A 85 -7.56 1.27 -6.64
C VAL A 85 -6.79 0.57 -7.77
N PRO A 86 -6.80 -0.78 -7.80
CA PRO A 86 -6.21 -1.52 -8.91
C PRO A 86 -7.01 -1.32 -10.18
N ILE A 87 -6.31 -1.13 -11.29
CA ILE A 87 -6.85 -1.10 -12.65
C ILE A 87 -6.28 -2.32 -13.36
N PHE A 88 -7.10 -3.37 -13.50
CA PHE A 88 -6.65 -4.62 -14.11
C PHE A 88 -6.56 -4.49 -15.62
N VAL A 89 -5.34 -4.57 -16.16
CA VAL A 89 -5.09 -4.48 -17.59
C VAL A 89 -4.84 -5.88 -18.13
N ARG A 90 -5.63 -6.29 -19.14
CA ARG A 90 -5.55 -7.64 -19.73
C ARG A 90 -4.59 -7.71 -20.91
N GLU A 91 -4.48 -6.62 -21.66
CA GLU A 91 -3.61 -6.53 -22.84
C GLU A 91 -2.27 -5.94 -22.41
N ILE A 92 -1.23 -6.76 -22.46
CA ILE A 92 0.15 -6.30 -22.22
C ILE A 92 0.64 -5.68 -23.54
N PRO A 93 1.22 -4.46 -23.51
CA PRO A 93 1.79 -3.85 -24.70
C PRO A 93 2.84 -4.77 -25.35
N PRO A 94 2.91 -4.82 -26.70
CA PRO A 94 3.75 -5.79 -27.40
C PRO A 94 5.25 -5.61 -27.11
N GLU A 95 5.70 -4.43 -26.69
CA GLU A 95 7.09 -4.14 -26.31
C GLU A 95 7.45 -4.63 -24.88
N ILE A 96 6.49 -5.20 -24.14
CA ILE A 96 6.67 -5.65 -22.76
C ILE A 96 6.50 -7.17 -22.69
N GLU A 97 7.60 -7.87 -22.43
CA GLU A 97 7.63 -9.33 -22.30
C GLU A 97 7.67 -9.77 -20.83
N LEU A 98 6.52 -9.85 -20.14
CA LEU A 98 6.47 -10.29 -18.73
C LEU A 98 6.74 -11.78 -18.53
N ASP A 99 6.68 -12.57 -19.61
CA ASP A 99 7.02 -13.99 -19.59
C ASP A 99 8.52 -14.25 -19.79
N LYS A 100 9.27 -13.25 -20.29
CA LYS A 100 10.71 -13.36 -20.50
C LYS A 100 11.44 -12.96 -19.23
N CYS A 101 11.80 -13.99 -18.48
CA CYS A 101 12.68 -13.82 -17.34
C CYS A 101 14.10 -14.09 -17.77
N ASP A 102 14.77 -13.03 -18.19
CA ASP A 102 16.21 -13.06 -18.41
C ASP A 102 16.95 -13.36 -17.08
N THR A 103 18.27 -13.50 -17.12
CA THR A 103 19.10 -13.63 -15.91
C THR A 103 19.76 -12.31 -15.52
N ASN A 104 19.53 -11.25 -16.32
CA ASN A 104 20.22 -9.98 -16.20
C ASN A 104 19.27 -8.88 -15.72
N MET A 105 19.65 -8.19 -14.63
CA MET A 105 18.93 -7.02 -14.11
C MET A 105 18.76 -5.89 -15.12
N LEU A 106 19.67 -5.77 -16.10
CA LEU A 106 19.58 -4.77 -17.16
C LEU A 106 18.33 -4.95 -18.01
N GLU A 107 17.93 -6.19 -18.31
CA GLU A 107 16.74 -6.47 -19.11
C GLU A 107 15.47 -6.10 -18.33
N LEU A 108 15.43 -6.40 -17.03
CA LEU A 108 14.32 -5.98 -16.15
C LEU A 108 14.22 -4.46 -16.04
N ALA A 109 15.35 -3.74 -16.08
CA ALA A 109 15.34 -2.28 -16.16
C ALA A 109 14.81 -1.77 -17.51
N THR A 110 15.14 -2.46 -18.62
CA THR A 110 14.55 -2.17 -19.93
C THR A 110 13.03 -2.36 -19.92
N THR A 111 12.52 -3.44 -19.32
CA THR A 111 11.07 -3.66 -19.15
C THR A 111 10.40 -2.51 -18.39
N LEU A 112 11.00 -2.07 -17.28
CA LEU A 112 10.51 -0.91 -16.51
C LEU A 112 10.50 0.39 -17.33
N ASN A 113 11.50 0.58 -18.20
CA ASN A 113 11.55 1.73 -19.10
C ASN A 113 10.49 1.67 -20.21
N ASN A 114 10.20 0.49 -20.76
CA ASN A 114 9.14 0.34 -21.76
C ASN A 114 7.77 0.69 -21.17
N PHE A 115 7.53 0.36 -19.90
CA PHE A 115 6.34 0.81 -19.18
C PHE A 115 6.24 2.34 -19.03
N ASN A 116 7.35 3.07 -18.99
CA ASN A 116 7.32 4.54 -18.95
C ASN A 116 6.85 5.16 -20.28
N LEU A 117 6.94 4.42 -21.38
CA LEU A 117 6.49 4.88 -22.70
C LEU A 117 4.97 4.70 -22.88
N GLU A 118 4.33 3.84 -22.08
CA GLU A 118 2.89 3.54 -22.18
C GLU A 118 2.05 4.56 -21.39
N THR A 119 2.36 4.71 -20.10
CA THR A 119 1.77 5.71 -19.20
C THR A 119 2.88 6.31 -18.37
N SER A 120 2.75 7.59 -18.01
CA SER A 120 3.64 8.26 -17.04
C SER A 120 2.90 8.77 -15.80
N ASP A 121 1.57 8.85 -15.85
CA ASP A 121 0.70 9.52 -14.88
C ASP A 121 0.02 8.55 -13.89
N THR A 122 -0.01 7.25 -14.17
CA THR A 122 -0.52 6.23 -13.25
C THR A 122 0.59 5.26 -12.85
N SER A 123 0.67 4.84 -11.58
CA SER A 123 1.65 3.82 -11.13
C SER A 123 1.39 2.46 -11.82
N ILE A 124 2.42 1.63 -11.96
CA ILE A 124 2.29 0.28 -12.54
C ILE A 124 2.89 -0.73 -11.58
N ILE A 125 2.14 -1.82 -11.39
CA ILE A 125 2.61 -3.04 -10.74
C ILE A 125 2.47 -4.17 -11.76
N ALA A 126 3.56 -4.85 -12.09
CA ALA A 126 3.57 -5.95 -13.05
C ALA A 126 4.16 -7.21 -12.44
N VAL A 127 3.50 -8.34 -12.67
CA VAL A 127 3.92 -9.66 -12.20
C VAL A 127 4.62 -10.43 -13.33
N LEU A 128 5.89 -10.76 -13.12
CA LEU A 128 6.69 -11.61 -14.01
C LEU A 128 6.29 -13.08 -13.88
N SER A 129 6.61 -13.88 -14.90
CA SER A 129 6.33 -15.34 -14.91
C SER A 129 7.26 -16.18 -14.04
N CYS A 130 8.42 -15.64 -13.65
CA CYS A 130 9.50 -16.36 -12.98
C CYS A 130 9.60 -16.11 -11.49
N ASP A 131 10.37 -16.99 -10.84
CA ASP A 131 10.86 -16.79 -9.48
C ASP A 131 12.03 -15.78 -9.43
N SER A 132 12.26 -15.26 -8.23
CA SER A 132 13.29 -14.27 -7.93
C SER A 132 14.68 -14.84 -7.69
N ARG A 133 14.85 -16.18 -7.63
CA ARG A 133 16.10 -16.84 -7.21
C ARG A 133 17.32 -16.46 -8.05
N PRO A 134 17.24 -16.31 -9.39
CA PRO A 134 18.38 -15.87 -10.19
C PRO A 134 18.97 -14.51 -9.76
N TYR A 135 18.17 -13.70 -9.07
CA TYR A 135 18.51 -12.33 -8.66
C TYR A 135 18.80 -12.20 -7.16
N GLU A 136 18.71 -13.30 -6.40
CA GLU A 136 18.76 -13.30 -4.93
C GLU A 136 20.01 -12.60 -4.38
N GLY A 137 21.17 -12.82 -5.02
CA GLY A 137 22.42 -12.15 -4.61
C GLY A 137 22.35 -10.61 -4.65
N VAL A 138 21.56 -10.05 -5.56
CA VAL A 138 21.34 -8.59 -5.66
C VAL A 138 20.47 -8.11 -4.49
N PHE A 139 19.39 -8.83 -4.19
CA PHE A 139 18.48 -8.49 -3.09
C PHE A 139 19.17 -8.63 -1.73
N ILE A 140 19.91 -9.72 -1.50
CA ILE A 140 20.71 -9.93 -0.28
C ILE A 140 21.73 -8.80 -0.09
N THR A 141 22.49 -8.46 -1.14
CA THR A 141 23.52 -7.41 -1.05
C THR A 141 22.90 -6.05 -0.70
N ARG A 142 21.68 -5.79 -1.15
CA ARG A 142 20.93 -4.57 -0.82
C ARG A 142 20.24 -4.62 0.55
N GLY A 143 20.16 -5.79 1.18
CA GLY A 143 19.35 -5.99 2.38
C GLY A 143 17.85 -5.94 2.11
N GLN A 144 17.43 -6.26 0.89
CA GLN A 144 16.03 -6.27 0.47
C GLN A 144 15.41 -7.63 0.78
N GLU A 145 14.44 -7.65 1.69
CA GLU A 145 13.83 -8.91 2.19
C GLU A 145 12.80 -9.47 1.20
N VAL A 146 12.03 -8.58 0.57
CA VAL A 146 11.00 -8.93 -0.41
C VAL A 146 11.52 -8.66 -1.81
N PRO A 147 11.61 -9.66 -2.71
CA PRO A 147 12.08 -9.45 -4.07
C PRO A 147 11.14 -8.59 -4.91
N TYR A 148 11.64 -7.43 -5.35
CA TYR A 148 10.96 -6.53 -6.29
C TYR A 148 11.99 -5.62 -6.97
N ILE A 149 11.61 -5.05 -8.11
CA ILE A 149 12.41 -4.03 -8.79
C ILE A 149 11.50 -2.85 -9.07
N THR A 150 11.95 -1.65 -8.71
CA THR A 150 11.13 -0.45 -8.88
C THR A 150 11.91 0.67 -9.55
N HIS A 151 11.20 1.48 -10.32
CA HIS A 151 11.66 2.73 -10.89
C HIS A 151 10.65 3.83 -10.55
N SER A 152 11.11 4.89 -9.89
CA SER A 152 10.28 6.02 -9.48
C SER A 152 10.42 7.20 -10.45
N LEU A 153 9.30 7.70 -10.95
CA LEU A 153 9.22 8.92 -11.75
C LEU A 153 8.85 10.10 -10.84
N SER A 154 9.88 10.76 -10.30
CA SER A 154 9.71 11.75 -9.22
C SER A 154 8.83 12.94 -9.63
N SER A 155 8.89 13.39 -10.89
CA SER A 155 8.08 14.51 -11.39
C SER A 155 6.59 14.18 -11.53
N GLN A 156 6.25 12.91 -11.74
CA GLN A 156 4.88 12.44 -11.94
C GLN A 156 4.32 11.74 -10.70
N CYS A 157 5.13 11.54 -9.67
CA CYS A 157 4.72 10.85 -8.45
C CYS A 157 4.20 9.43 -8.69
N THR A 158 4.74 8.77 -9.72
CA THR A 158 4.39 7.41 -10.11
C THR A 158 5.57 6.48 -9.96
N THR A 159 5.27 5.18 -9.83
CA THR A 159 6.29 4.13 -9.84
C THR A 159 5.97 3.06 -10.86
N ARG A 160 7.00 2.38 -11.34
CA ARG A 160 6.92 1.15 -12.10
C ARG A 160 7.56 0.07 -11.25
N THR A 161 6.80 -0.92 -10.85
CA THR A 161 7.28 -1.97 -9.95
C THR A 161 7.04 -3.34 -10.59
N LEU A 162 8.12 -4.09 -10.79
CA LEU A 162 8.08 -5.51 -11.12
C LEU A 162 8.14 -6.32 -9.83
N ILE A 163 7.23 -7.29 -9.72
CA ILE A 163 7.28 -8.35 -8.73
C ILE A 163 7.37 -9.71 -9.43
N PHE A 164 7.90 -10.70 -8.73
CA PHE A 164 8.10 -12.04 -9.24
C PHE A 164 6.87 -12.92 -8.98
N LEU A 165 6.77 -14.06 -9.66
CA LEU A 165 5.70 -15.02 -9.45
C LEU A 165 5.85 -15.66 -8.06
N GLU A 166 4.93 -15.34 -7.17
CA GLU A 166 4.86 -15.91 -5.82
C GLU A 166 3.55 -16.67 -5.64
N ILE A 167 3.62 -18.00 -5.57
CA ILE A 167 2.45 -18.87 -5.41
C ILE A 167 2.03 -18.98 -3.93
N GLU A 168 3.02 -18.91 -3.04
CA GLU A 168 2.80 -18.91 -1.60
C GLU A 168 2.12 -17.60 -1.18
N GLU A 169 0.98 -17.71 -0.51
CA GLU A 169 0.10 -16.57 -0.23
C GLU A 169 0.81 -15.46 0.57
N HIS A 170 1.62 -15.83 1.56
CA HIS A 170 2.35 -14.86 2.37
C HIS A 170 3.43 -14.11 1.57
N LYS A 171 4.10 -14.78 0.62
CA LYS A 171 5.09 -14.12 -0.26
C LYS A 171 4.41 -13.21 -1.26
N PHE A 172 3.27 -13.64 -1.82
CA PHE A 172 2.46 -12.79 -2.69
C PHE A 172 1.95 -11.55 -1.96
N LEU A 173 1.41 -11.73 -0.75
CA LEU A 173 1.00 -10.65 0.13
C LEU A 173 2.15 -9.67 0.35
N ALA A 174 3.34 -10.20 0.65
CA ALA A 174 4.51 -9.38 0.91
C ALA A 174 4.97 -8.57 -0.30
N ALA A 175 5.11 -9.22 -1.45
CA ALA A 175 5.51 -8.59 -2.70
C ALA A 175 4.50 -7.52 -3.14
N LEU A 176 3.21 -7.85 -3.13
CA LEU A 176 2.17 -6.95 -3.60
C LEU A 176 1.94 -5.77 -2.66
N SER A 177 1.89 -5.98 -1.33
CA SER A 177 1.77 -4.88 -0.38
C SER A 177 2.97 -3.94 -0.45
N THR A 178 4.18 -4.48 -0.64
CA THR A 178 5.39 -3.67 -0.85
C THR A 178 5.27 -2.83 -2.11
N ALA A 179 4.85 -3.43 -3.23
CA ALA A 179 4.64 -2.72 -4.49
C ALA A 179 3.55 -1.65 -4.40
N MET A 180 2.47 -1.88 -3.65
CA MET A 180 1.43 -0.88 -3.38
C MET A 180 1.96 0.30 -2.56
N ILE A 181 2.79 0.05 -1.55
CA ILE A 181 3.44 1.12 -0.79
C ILE A 181 4.40 1.92 -1.68
N ARG A 182 5.14 1.26 -2.58
CA ARG A 182 5.92 1.97 -3.61
C ARG A 182 5.02 2.80 -4.51
N ALA A 183 3.87 2.28 -4.95
CA ALA A 183 2.87 3.01 -5.74
C ALA A 183 2.27 4.22 -5.01
N ALA A 184 2.24 4.21 -3.67
CA ALA A 184 1.90 5.37 -2.84
C ALA A 184 3.05 6.40 -2.73
N GLY A 185 4.16 6.19 -3.46
CA GLY A 185 5.30 7.09 -3.52
C GLY A 185 6.28 6.96 -2.34
N VAL A 186 6.20 5.86 -1.58
CA VAL A 186 7.08 5.66 -0.43
C VAL A 186 8.33 4.91 -0.86
N ASP A 187 9.49 5.56 -0.72
CA ASP A 187 10.80 5.01 -1.05
C ASP A 187 11.52 4.48 0.20
N VAL A 188 10.94 3.44 0.81
CA VAL A 188 11.55 2.67 1.90
C VAL A 188 11.85 1.27 1.38
N LEU A 189 13.06 0.77 1.64
CA LEU A 189 13.53 -0.51 1.09
C LEU A 189 12.67 -1.69 1.54
N ASN A 190 12.44 -1.82 2.85
CA ASN A 190 11.60 -2.84 3.47
C ASN A 190 10.47 -2.13 4.24
N PRO A 191 9.38 -1.74 3.54
CA PRO A 191 8.35 -0.90 4.15
C PRO A 191 7.43 -1.65 5.13
N LEU A 192 7.49 -2.97 5.11
CA LEU A 192 6.58 -3.85 5.81
C LEU A 192 7.35 -4.83 6.68
N LEU A 193 6.76 -5.14 7.82
CA LEU A 193 7.13 -6.21 8.71
C LEU A 193 5.98 -7.24 8.65
N PHE A 194 6.29 -8.44 8.20
CA PHE A 194 5.34 -9.54 8.15
C PHE A 194 5.59 -10.45 9.34
N GLU A 195 4.61 -10.51 10.24
CA GLU A 195 4.65 -11.42 11.38
C GLU A 195 3.64 -12.55 11.16
N GLU A 196 4.11 -13.78 11.32
CA GLU A 196 3.26 -14.95 11.40
C GLU A 196 2.59 -14.98 12.78
N VAL A 197 1.28 -14.78 12.81
CA VAL A 197 0.47 -14.85 14.04
C VAL A 197 -0.25 -16.19 14.07
N ILE A 198 0.20 -17.07 14.97
CA ILE A 198 -0.43 -18.38 15.20
C ILE A 198 -1.63 -18.18 16.13
N ASN A 199 -2.84 -18.27 15.58
CA ASN A 199 -4.09 -18.10 16.34
C ASN A 199 -4.73 -19.44 16.73
N GLY A 200 -3.93 -20.36 17.29
CA GLY A 200 -4.42 -21.67 17.76
C GLY A 200 -5.24 -22.42 16.69
N ASP A 201 -6.51 -22.71 16.99
CA ASP A 201 -7.43 -23.45 16.11
C ASP A 201 -7.85 -22.68 14.83
N ALA A 202 -7.65 -21.36 14.79
CA ALA A 202 -7.97 -20.54 13.62
C ALA A 202 -6.89 -20.57 12.53
N GLY A 203 -5.81 -21.33 12.75
CA GLY A 203 -4.68 -21.45 11.83
C GLY A 203 -3.69 -20.30 11.91
N VAL A 204 -2.87 -20.20 10.86
CA VAL A 204 -1.82 -19.18 10.70
C VAL A 204 -2.41 -17.96 10.01
N ARG A 205 -2.30 -16.78 10.63
CA ARG A 205 -2.64 -15.50 10.01
C ARG A 205 -1.39 -14.64 9.88
N TYR A 206 -1.17 -14.06 8.71
CA TYR A 206 -0.11 -13.07 8.51
C TYR A 206 -0.67 -11.68 8.81
N ASP A 207 -0.04 -10.95 9.74
CA ASP A 207 -0.43 -9.57 10.03
C ASP A 207 0.55 -8.62 9.33
N ILE A 208 0.00 -7.64 8.60
CA ILE A 208 0.79 -6.63 7.91
C ILE A 208 1.07 -5.51 8.91
N ARG A 209 2.32 -5.39 9.34
CA ARG A 209 2.79 -4.24 10.10
C ARG A 209 3.60 -3.35 9.20
N VAL A 210 3.40 -2.05 9.31
CA VAL A 210 4.09 -1.06 8.49
C VAL A 210 5.17 -0.43 9.35
N ASN A 211 6.37 -0.30 8.81
CA ASN A 211 7.48 0.32 9.53
C ASN A 211 7.15 1.79 9.87
N ASN A 212 7.59 2.27 11.04
CA ASN A 212 7.46 3.67 11.45
C ASN A 212 8.06 4.62 10.40
N GLU A 213 9.21 4.27 9.82
CA GLU A 213 9.81 5.06 8.75
C GLU A 213 8.87 5.21 7.54
N THR A 214 8.20 4.13 7.15
CA THR A 214 7.21 4.15 6.07
C THR A 214 6.02 5.04 6.41
N MET A 215 5.53 4.99 7.66
CA MET A 215 4.46 5.86 8.12
C MET A 215 4.83 7.33 8.07
N ASP A 216 6.06 7.66 8.47
CA ASP A 216 6.53 9.05 8.44
C ASP A 216 6.75 9.52 7.01
N LYS A 217 7.32 8.67 6.14
CA LYS A 217 7.44 8.97 4.70
C LYS A 217 6.08 9.20 4.05
N ILE A 218 5.04 8.44 4.40
CA ILE A 218 3.68 8.67 3.89
C ILE A 218 3.19 10.08 4.25
N LYS A 219 3.39 10.51 5.51
CA LYS A 219 2.95 11.82 6.01
C LYS A 219 3.78 12.99 5.46
N GLU A 220 5.01 12.75 5.05
CA GLU A 220 5.93 13.78 4.53
C GLU A 220 5.92 13.88 3.01
N ASN A 221 5.38 12.87 2.33
CA ASN A 221 5.54 12.75 0.88
C ASN A 221 4.79 13.86 0.15
N MET A 222 5.51 14.70 -0.60
CA MET A 222 4.90 15.77 -1.41
C MET A 222 4.00 15.22 -2.52
N CYS A 223 4.31 14.03 -3.05
CA CYS A 223 3.45 13.30 -3.97
C CYS A 223 2.12 12.87 -3.35
N PHE A 224 2.04 12.92 -2.02
CA PHE A 224 0.85 12.62 -1.26
C PHE A 224 -0.12 13.81 -1.24
N TYR A 225 0.39 15.04 -1.12
CA TYR A 225 -0.42 16.27 -0.96
C TYR A 225 -0.61 17.10 -2.23
N ASN A 226 0.22 16.92 -3.26
CA ASN A 226 0.12 17.68 -4.50
C ASN A 226 -0.79 16.99 -5.52
N HIS A 227 -2.10 16.85 -5.27
CA HIS A 227 -3.14 16.62 -6.29
C HIS A 227 -4.52 17.00 -5.76
#